data_AF-A0A7X8RPQ5-F1
#
_entry.id   AF-A0A7X8RPQ5-F1
#
_cell.length_a   1.000
_cell.length_b   1.000
_cell.length_c   1.000
_cell.angle_alpha   90.00
_cell.angle_beta   90.00
_cell.angle_gamma   90.00
#
_symmetry.space_group_name_H-M   'P 1'
#
loop_
_entity.id
_entity.type
_entity.pdbx_description
1 polymer ?
#
loop_
_entity_poly.entity_id
_entity_poly.type
_entity_poly.pdbx_seq_one_letter_code
_entity_poly.pdbx_strand_id
1 'polypeptide(L)'
;MKKIKLSRESVAMGDAPHLMEFEIHPDWKIKEILKNIIKSGYLPKIYGRKSTWSVAINEPIAVITQENPKSLMLICLSDFPYKGTKSFVDIEHIHFSYHQQKKPDEVFEVLSRFRIKP
;
A
#
# COMPACT_ATOMS: atom_id res chain seq x y z
N MET A 1 -5.58 -13.66 14.42
CA MET A 1 -5.79 -12.82 13.21
C MET A 1 -6.28 -11.46 13.67
N LYS A 2 -5.88 -10.38 12.99
CA LYS A 2 -6.29 -9.00 13.31
C LYS A 2 -7.06 -8.43 12.12
N LYS A 3 -8.18 -7.74 12.37
CA LYS A 3 -8.90 -6.99 11.34
C LYS A 3 -8.33 -5.59 11.21
N ILE A 4 -8.12 -5.15 9.97
CA ILE A 4 -7.70 -3.80 9.62
C ILE A 4 -8.66 -3.20 8.61
N LYS A 5 -8.74 -1.87 8.59
CA LYS A 5 -9.48 -1.15 7.56
C LYS A 5 -8.59 -0.94 6.34
N LEU A 6 -9.15 -1.11 5.16
CA LEU A 6 -8.56 -0.71 3.89
C LEU A 6 -9.41 0.39 3.30
N SER A 7 -8.76 1.42 2.77
CA SER A 7 -9.43 2.45 1.97
C SER A 7 -8.62 2.75 0.73
N ARG A 8 -9.29 3.12 -0.36
CA ARG A 8 -8.62 3.56 -1.59
C ARG A 8 -9.31 4.75 -2.20
N GLU A 9 -8.54 5.57 -2.89
CA GLU A 9 -9.08 6.63 -3.73
C GLU A 9 -9.83 6.06 -4.94
N SER A 10 -10.74 6.88 -5.46
CA SER A 10 -11.48 6.60 -6.69
C SER A 10 -10.58 6.75 -7.91
N VAL A 11 -10.72 5.85 -8.89
CA VAL A 11 -9.96 5.93 -10.14
C VAL A 11 -10.64 6.69 -11.28
N ALA A 12 -11.97 6.87 -11.24
CA ALA A 12 -12.76 7.50 -12.31
C ALA A 12 -14.17 7.91 -11.84
N MET A 13 -14.85 8.75 -12.63
CA MET A 13 -16.29 9.01 -12.47
C MET A 13 -17.08 7.70 -12.53
N GLY A 14 -17.59 7.26 -11.39
CA GLY A 14 -18.35 6.01 -11.23
C GLY A 14 -17.69 4.97 -10.32
N ASP A 15 -16.42 5.15 -9.96
CA ASP A 15 -15.76 4.35 -8.93
C ASP A 15 -15.85 5.11 -7.59
N ALA A 16 -16.46 4.51 -6.57
CA ALA A 16 -16.54 5.14 -5.25
C ALA A 16 -15.26 4.83 -4.44
N PRO A 17 -14.76 5.76 -3.62
CA PRO A 17 -13.77 5.44 -2.59
C PRO A 17 -14.24 4.23 -1.79
N HIS A 18 -13.44 3.17 -1.77
CA HIS A 18 -13.90 1.88 -1.28
C HIS A 18 -13.32 1.61 0.09
N LEU A 19 -14.18 1.42 1.10
CA LEU A 19 -13.77 0.98 2.43
C LEU A 19 -14.03 -0.52 2.56
N MET A 20 -13.04 -1.29 3.00
CA MET A 20 -13.16 -2.74 3.17
C MET A 20 -12.42 -3.18 4.43
N GLU A 21 -12.95 -4.17 5.14
CA GLU A 21 -12.20 -4.84 6.20
C GLU A 21 -11.33 -5.96 5.62
N PHE A 22 -10.12 -6.09 6.14
CA PHE A 22 -9.18 -7.13 5.72
C PHE A 22 -8.53 -7.79 6.94
N GLU A 23 -8.39 -9.11 6.90
CA GLU A 23 -7.76 -9.87 7.98
C GLU A 23 -6.28 -10.08 7.70
N ILE A 24 -5.44 -9.71 8.67
CA ILE A 24 -4.00 -9.92 8.64
C ILE A 24 -3.56 -10.90 9.72
N HIS A 25 -2.53 -11.67 9.41
CA HIS A 25 -1.85 -12.49 10.40
C HIS A 25 -0.84 -11.63 11.19
N PRO A 26 -0.72 -11.78 12.52
CA PRO A 26 0.23 -11.01 13.32
C PRO A 26 1.69 -11.24 12.91
N ASP A 27 1.99 -12.38 12.30
CA ASP A 27 3.35 -12.74 11.85
C ASP A 27 3.63 -12.33 10.39
N TRP A 28 2.65 -11.75 9.69
CA TRP A 28 2.87 -11.28 8.32
C TRP A 28 3.71 -10.00 8.31
N LYS A 29 4.73 -9.99 7.46
CA LYS A 29 5.49 -8.76 7.13
C LYS A 29 4.65 -7.84 6.23
N ILE A 30 4.97 -6.55 6.17
CA ILE A 30 4.28 -5.60 5.27
C ILE A 30 4.26 -6.10 3.83
N LYS A 31 5.35 -6.68 3.34
CA LYS A 31 5.40 -7.24 1.98
C LYS A 31 4.37 -8.35 1.76
N GLU A 32 4.09 -9.16 2.77
CA GLU A 32 3.10 -10.23 2.72
C GLU A 32 1.68 -9.69 2.80
N ILE A 33 1.43 -8.73 3.70
CA ILE A 33 0.15 -8.03 3.81
C ILE A 33 -0.21 -7.40 2.45
N LEU A 34 0.69 -6.61 1.87
CA LEU A 34 0.46 -5.94 0.59
C LEU A 34 0.25 -6.94 -0.55
N LYS A 35 1.04 -8.02 -0.61
CA LYS A 35 0.85 -9.09 -1.61
C LYS A 35 -0.54 -9.72 -1.50
N ASN A 36 -1.03 -9.99 -0.28
CA ASN A 36 -2.35 -10.59 -0.09
C ASN A 36 -3.48 -9.61 -0.46
N ILE A 37 -3.34 -8.32 -0.18
CA ILE A 37 -4.31 -7.29 -0.60
C ILE A 37 -4.33 -7.15 -2.14
N ILE A 38 -3.18 -7.20 -2.81
CA ILE A 38 -3.15 -7.17 -4.28
C ILE A 38 -3.80 -8.42 -4.87
N LYS A 39 -3.52 -9.60 -4.28
CA LYS A 39 -4.10 -10.88 -4.72
C LYS A 39 -5.61 -10.96 -4.53
N SER A 40 -6.17 -10.27 -3.53
CA SER A 40 -7.62 -10.24 -3.33
C SER A 40 -8.37 -9.47 -4.41
N GLY A 41 -7.67 -8.74 -5.28
CA GLY A 41 -8.28 -7.93 -6.33
C GLY A 41 -8.89 -6.63 -5.82
N TYR A 42 -8.53 -6.18 -4.62
CA TYR A 42 -9.05 -4.95 -4.02
C TYR A 42 -8.75 -3.68 -4.85
N LEU A 43 -7.59 -3.65 -5.52
CA LEU A 43 -7.23 -2.53 -6.40
C LEU A 43 -7.86 -2.71 -7.79
N PRO A 44 -8.60 -1.71 -8.30
CA PRO A 44 -9.35 -1.81 -9.55
C PRO A 44 -8.39 -1.89 -10.74
N LYS A 45 -8.57 -2.85 -11.65
CA LYS A 45 -7.73 -2.98 -12.86
C LYS A 45 -8.06 -1.88 -13.85
N ILE A 46 -7.10 -0.99 -14.13
CA ILE A 46 -7.31 0.13 -15.05
C ILE A 46 -6.92 -0.26 -16.47
N TYR A 47 -7.70 0.20 -17.45
CA TYR A 47 -7.42 -0.01 -18.87
C TYR A 47 -6.06 0.59 -19.25
N GLY A 48 -5.24 -0.16 -19.97
CA GLY A 48 -3.85 0.22 -20.30
C GLY A 48 -2.81 -0.14 -19.23
N ARG A 49 -3.20 -0.68 -18.07
CA ARG A 49 -2.34 -1.20 -16.96
C ARG A 49 -1.34 -0.22 -16.35
N LYS A 50 -1.27 1.02 -16.82
CA LYS A 50 -0.42 2.09 -16.28
C LYS A 50 -1.12 2.76 -15.10
N SER A 51 -1.11 2.09 -13.96
CA SER A 51 -1.55 2.73 -12.72
C SER A 51 -0.57 2.54 -11.60
N THR A 52 -0.33 3.65 -10.91
CA THR A 52 0.56 3.73 -9.76
C THR A 52 -0.26 4.06 -8.53
N TRP A 53 0.00 3.33 -7.46
CA TRP A 53 -0.67 3.47 -6.17
C TRP A 53 0.39 3.66 -5.09
N SER A 54 0.19 4.64 -4.21
CA SER A 54 0.97 4.72 -2.98
C SER A 54 0.17 4.13 -1.83
N VAL A 55 0.85 3.45 -0.93
CA VAL A 55 0.25 2.84 0.25
C VAL A 55 0.74 3.53 1.51
N ALA A 56 -0.17 3.86 2.42
CA ALA A 56 0.13 4.46 3.70
C ALA A 56 -0.64 3.81 4.85
N ILE A 57 -0.03 3.74 6.04
CA ILE A 57 -0.69 3.35 7.30
C ILE A 57 -0.80 4.56 8.23
N ASN A 58 0.28 5.33 8.30
CA ASN A 58 0.39 6.68 8.89
C ASN A 58 1.36 7.51 8.06
N GLU A 59 2.39 6.84 7.54
CA GLU A 59 3.35 7.34 6.56
C GLU A 59 3.32 6.48 5.29
N PRO A 60 3.87 6.97 4.16
CA PRO A 60 4.04 6.18 2.95
C PRO A 60 4.95 4.97 3.19
N ILE A 61 4.42 3.76 3.00
CA ILE A 61 5.14 2.50 3.23
C ILE A 61 5.57 1.82 1.93
N ALA A 62 4.86 2.03 0.82
CA ALA A 62 5.17 1.39 -0.44
C ALA A 62 4.55 2.11 -1.65
N VAL A 63 5.12 1.85 -2.82
CA VAL A 63 4.52 2.14 -4.12
C VAL A 63 4.25 0.83 -4.85
N ILE A 64 3.05 0.72 -5.43
CA ILE A 64 2.54 -0.44 -6.15
C ILE A 64 2.21 -0.03 -7.58
N THR A 65 2.51 -0.91 -8.53
CA THR A 65 2.23 -0.70 -9.95
C THR A 65 1.34 -1.82 -10.48
N GLN A 66 0.44 -1.50 -11.40
CA GLN A 66 -0.35 -2.51 -12.11
C GLN A 66 0.39 -3.16 -13.28
N GLU A 67 1.43 -2.50 -13.82
CA GLU A 67 2.28 -3.06 -14.86
C GLU A 67 3.10 -4.23 -14.33
N ASN A 68 3.58 -4.13 -13.09
CA ASN A 68 4.30 -5.19 -12.41
C ASN A 68 3.87 -5.32 -10.93
N PRO A 69 2.75 -5.99 -10.64
CA PRO A 69 2.23 -6.14 -9.28
C PRO A 69 3.14 -6.99 -8.37
N LYS A 70 4.15 -7.66 -8.93
CA LYS A 70 5.18 -8.38 -8.15
C LYS A 70 6.30 -7.45 -7.67
N SER A 71 6.46 -6.28 -8.30
CA SER A 71 7.43 -5.26 -7.91
C SER A 71 6.81 -4.32 -6.89
N LEU A 72 7.00 -4.67 -5.61
CA LEU A 72 6.65 -3.81 -4.48
C LEU A 72 7.85 -2.92 -4.17
N MET A 73 7.73 -1.63 -4.45
CA MET A 73 8.73 -0.63 -4.09
C MET A 73 8.49 -0.19 -2.65
N LEU A 74 9.15 -0.88 -1.71
CA LEU A 74 8.99 -0.59 -0.28
C LEU A 74 9.75 0.70 0.08
N ILE A 75 9.00 1.65 0.62
CA ILE A 75 9.55 2.88 1.19
C ILE A 75 10.00 2.59 2.62
N CYS A 76 9.20 1.86 3.40
CA CYS A 76 9.57 1.45 4.76
C CYS A 76 10.57 0.27 4.77
N LEU A 77 11.13 -0.01 5.96
CA LEU A 77 11.92 -1.23 6.16
C LEU A 77 11.05 -2.48 5.91
N SER A 78 11.61 -3.48 5.23
CA SER A 78 10.91 -4.71 4.84
C SER A 78 10.40 -5.54 6.01
N ASP A 79 11.05 -5.44 7.17
CA ASP A 79 10.70 -6.12 8.42
C ASP A 79 9.70 -5.34 9.27
N PHE A 80 9.24 -4.18 8.81
CA PHE A 80 8.23 -3.40 9.48
C PHE A 80 6.83 -4.00 9.25
N PRO A 81 5.90 -3.96 10.23
CA PRO A 81 6.17 -3.85 11.66
C PRO A 81 6.55 -5.23 12.23
N TYR A 82 7.73 -5.35 12.83
CA TYR A 82 8.14 -6.55 13.58
C TYR A 82 7.66 -6.40 15.02
N LYS A 83 6.83 -7.34 15.49
CA LYS A 83 6.31 -7.36 16.86
C LYS A 83 7.47 -7.30 17.87
N GLY A 84 7.52 -6.25 18.69
CA GLY A 84 8.57 -6.04 19.69
C GLY A 84 9.64 -5.00 19.33
N THR A 85 9.55 -4.33 18.17
CA THR A 85 10.35 -3.13 17.89
C THR A 85 9.66 -1.87 18.41
N LYS A 86 10.43 -0.87 18.88
CA LYS A 86 9.90 0.43 19.34
C LYS A 86 9.05 1.16 18.30
N SER A 87 9.25 0.85 17.02
CA SER A 87 8.49 1.40 15.90
C SER A 87 7.38 0.45 15.41
N PHE A 88 6.97 -0.54 16.20
CA PHE A 88 5.83 -1.39 15.87
C PHE A 88 4.57 -0.53 15.76
N VAL A 89 4.21 -0.14 14.54
CA VAL A 89 2.96 0.56 14.27
C VAL A 89 1.86 -0.49 14.31
N ASP A 90 0.95 -0.34 15.28
CA ASP A 90 -0.26 -1.12 15.29
C ASP A 90 -1.08 -0.76 14.05
N ILE A 91 -1.05 -1.63 13.04
CA ILE A 91 -1.72 -1.35 11.77
C ILE A 91 -3.21 -1.43 12.02
N GLU A 92 -3.90 -0.29 12.05
CA GLU A 92 -5.36 -0.23 12.14
C GLU A 92 -6.00 0.04 10.77
N HIS A 93 -5.32 0.83 9.94
CA HIS A 93 -5.84 1.32 8.66
C HIS A 93 -4.73 1.36 7.61
N ILE A 94 -5.03 0.91 6.39
CA ILE A 94 -4.20 1.09 5.20
C ILE A 94 -4.98 1.92 4.18
N HIS A 95 -4.36 2.98 3.69
CA HIS A 95 -4.89 3.83 2.63
C HIS A 95 -4.08 3.67 1.33
N PHE A 96 -4.80 3.61 0.21
CA PHE A 96 -4.23 3.55 -1.14
C PHE A 96 -4.58 4.83 -1.90
N SER A 97 -3.58 5.64 -2.22
CA SER A 97 -3.76 6.85 -3.02
C SER A 97 -3.44 6.56 -4.49
N TYR A 98 -4.28 7.08 -5.38
CA TYR A 98 -4.21 6.83 -6.80
C TYR A 98 -3.40 7.92 -7.51
N HIS A 99 -2.31 7.53 -8.17
CA HIS A 99 -1.41 8.45 -8.87
C HIS A 99 -1.59 8.43 -10.39
N GLN A 100 -2.70 7.89 -10.89
CA GLN A 100 -2.96 7.82 -12.33
C GLN A 100 -1.82 7.08 -13.07
N GLN A 101 -1.44 7.57 -14.26
CA GLN A 101 -0.36 7.02 -15.09
C GLN A 101 1.03 7.58 -14.74
N LYS A 102 1.20 8.19 -13.55
CA LYS A 102 2.53 8.64 -13.11
C LYS A 102 3.49 7.47 -13.02
N LYS A 103 4.76 7.72 -13.33
CA LYS A 103 5.79 6.68 -13.24
C LYS A 103 6.00 6.26 -11.79
N PRO A 104 6.13 4.96 -11.52
CA PRO A 104 6.28 4.48 -10.15
C PRO A 104 7.59 4.94 -9.51
N ASP A 105 8.67 5.06 -10.27
CA ASP A 105 9.95 5.57 -9.79
C ASP A 105 9.86 7.02 -9.32
N GLU A 106 9.12 7.88 -10.04
CA GLU A 106 8.92 9.28 -9.66
C GLU A 106 8.11 9.39 -8.36
N VAL A 107 7.04 8.60 -8.23
CA VAL A 107 6.23 8.56 -7.00
C VAL A 107 7.05 8.01 -5.84
N PHE A 108 7.84 6.97 -6.07
CA PHE A 108 8.71 6.37 -5.06
C PHE A 108 9.78 7.35 -4.59
N GLU A 109 10.43 8.06 -5.50
CA GLU A 109 11.48 9.02 -5.18
C GLU A 109 10.92 10.16 -4.33
N VAL A 110 9.78 10.73 -4.71
CA VAL A 110 9.13 11.80 -3.96
C VAL A 110 8.74 11.32 -2.56
N LEU A 111 8.03 10.19 -2.45
CA LEU A 111 7.55 9.69 -1.16
C LEU A 111 8.68 9.23 -0.24
N SER A 112 9.78 8.69 -0.81
CA SER A 112 10.95 8.28 -0.02
C SER A 112 11.68 9.45 0.64
N ARG A 113 11.58 10.67 0.10
CA ARG A 113 12.14 11.88 0.71
C ARG A 113 11.42 12.29 1.99
N PHE A 114 10.17 11.85 2.18
CA PHE A 114 9.38 12.12 3.39
C PHE A 114 9.62 11.09 4.50
N ARG A 115 10.50 10.09 4.30
CA ARG A 115 10.97 9.27 5.41
C ARG A 115 11.75 10.15 6.37
N ILE A 116 11.18 10.38 7.55
CA ILE A 116 11.95 10.86 8.68
C ILE A 116 12.96 9.74 9.00
N LYS A 117 14.25 10.01 8.73
CA LYS A 117 15.32 9.11 9.14
C LYS A 117 15.26 9.00 10.67
N PRO A 118 15.33 7.78 11.24
CA PRO A 118 15.42 7.61 12.68
C PRO A 118 16.64 8.31 13.25
#